data_AF-A0A8H7UFD9-F1
#
_entry.id   AF-A0A8H7UFD9-F1
#
_cell.length_a   1.000
_cell.length_b   1.000
_cell.length_c   1.000
_cell.angle_alpha   90.00
_cell.angle_beta   90.00
_cell.angle_gamma   90.00
#
_symmetry.space_group_name_H-M   'P 1'
#
loop_
_entity.id
_entity.type
_entity.pdbx_description
1 polymer ?
#
loop_
_entity_poly.entity_id
_entity_poly.type
_entity_poly.pdbx_seq_one_letter_code
_entity_poly.pdbx_strand_id
1 'polypeptide(L)'
;MTSTELYFEKGWWSQISTLQTLNCRFYNIMGGHGYMGWWGNMGGPKQKGITTYAISPFQQKPFAGVARAAIFNTARRVTGQIPYVGVAFGIGYGIYAWASAQHEFLLSKAGHAASGEHH
;
A
#
# COMPACT_ATOMS: atom_id res chain seq x y z
N MET A 1 40.05 -42.23 -3.09
CA MET A 1 39.16 -41.66 -2.06
C MET A 1 39.03 -42.68 -0.96
N THR A 2 39.80 -42.48 0.10
CA THR A 2 39.85 -43.41 1.22
C THR A 2 38.55 -43.29 2.03
N SER A 3 38.09 -44.39 2.63
CA SER A 3 36.83 -44.47 3.39
C SER A 3 36.66 -43.32 4.41
N THR A 4 37.76 -42.79 4.94
CA THR A 4 37.81 -41.68 5.90
C THR A 4 37.33 -40.33 5.35
N GLU A 5 37.50 -40.04 4.06
CA GLU A 5 37.07 -38.76 3.45
C GLU A 5 35.54 -38.68 3.33
N LEU A 6 34.89 -39.81 3.04
CA LEU A 6 33.43 -39.90 2.92
C LEU A 6 32.73 -39.69 4.26
N TYR A 7 33.33 -40.08 5.39
CA TYR A 7 32.80 -39.79 6.72
C TYR A 7 32.95 -38.31 7.09
N PHE A 8 34.07 -37.69 6.70
CA PHE A 8 34.32 -36.28 6.94
C PHE A 8 33.34 -35.38 6.17
N GLU A 9 33.12 -35.63 4.87
CA GLU A 9 32.13 -34.88 4.10
C GLU A 9 30.71 -35.09 4.63
N LYS A 10 30.29 -36.34 4.86
CA LYS A 10 28.93 -36.63 5.35
C LYS A 10 28.65 -36.00 6.72
N GLY A 11 29.66 -35.94 7.60
CA GLY A 11 29.55 -35.27 8.89
C GLY A 11 29.43 -33.75 8.75
N TRP A 12 30.20 -33.14 7.83
CA TRP A 12 30.19 -31.71 7.60
C TRP A 12 28.86 -31.21 7.01
N TRP A 13 28.30 -31.92 6.02
CA TRP A 13 26.98 -31.63 5.46
C TRP A 13 25.83 -31.86 6.48
N SER A 14 25.98 -32.83 7.39
CA SER A 14 25.02 -33.09 8.47
C SER A 14 25.02 -31.96 9.51
N GLN A 15 26.19 -31.43 9.87
CA GLN A 15 26.29 -30.28 10.79
C GLN A 15 25.72 -28.99 10.17
N ILE A 16 25.97 -28.75 8.88
CA ILE A 16 25.45 -27.55 8.20
C ILE A 16 23.91 -27.58 8.13
N SER A 17 23.31 -28.73 7.84
CA SER A 17 21.84 -28.87 7.77
C SER A 17 21.15 -28.76 9.14
N THR A 18 21.79 -29.23 10.21
CA THR A 18 21.29 -29.06 11.58
C THR A 18 21.37 -27.61 12.05
N LEU A 19 22.43 -26.87 11.72
CA LEU A 19 22.56 -25.45 12.05
C LEU A 19 21.50 -24.58 11.35
N GLN A 20 21.14 -24.90 10.11
CA GLN A 20 20.09 -24.19 9.38
C GLN A 20 18.70 -24.44 9.97
N THR A 21 18.43 -25.67 10.41
CA THR A 21 17.18 -26.04 11.07
C THR A 21 17.06 -25.42 12.47
N LEU A 22 18.18 -25.32 13.21
CA LEU A 22 18.22 -24.69 14.53
C LEU A 22 17.98 -23.18 14.46
N ASN A 23 18.50 -22.48 13.44
CA ASN A 23 18.24 -21.04 13.24
C ASN A 23 16.73 -20.75 13.06
N CYS A 24 16.05 -21.53 12.22
CA CYS A 24 14.59 -21.41 12.03
C CYS A 24 13.78 -21.76 13.29
N ARG A 25 14.29 -22.66 14.15
CA ARG A 25 13.63 -23.04 15.42
C ARG A 25 13.87 -22.01 16.52
N PHE A 26 15.03 -21.36 16.56
CA PHE A 26 15.38 -20.32 17.52
C PHE A 26 14.59 -19.02 17.27
N TYR A 27 14.32 -18.69 16.00
CA TYR A 27 13.52 -17.50 15.65
C TYR A 27 12.06 -17.57 16.12
N ASN A 28 11.48 -18.77 16.27
CA ASN A 28 10.11 -18.96 16.77
C ASN A 28 9.95 -18.79 18.29
N ILE A 29 11.04 -18.82 19.07
CA ILE A 29 11.00 -18.73 20.54
C ILE A 29 11.15 -17.28 21.02
N MET A 30 11.81 -16.43 20.23
CA MET A 30 12.17 -15.05 20.63
C MET A 30 11.33 -13.96 19.94
N GLY A 31 10.57 -14.29 18.88
CA GLY A 31 9.66 -13.39 18.20
C GLY A 31 8.24 -13.96 18.22
N GLY A 32 7.31 -13.30 18.90
CA GLY A 32 5.93 -13.75 19.00
C GLY A 32 5.30 -14.04 17.63
N HIS A 33 4.30 -14.93 17.61
CA HIS A 33 3.57 -15.30 16.40
C HIS A 33 2.79 -14.11 15.83
N GLY A 34 3.44 -13.31 14.99
CA GLY A 34 2.80 -12.25 14.22
C GLY A 34 2.01 -12.81 13.03
N TYR A 35 1.12 -11.98 12.47
CA TYR A 35 0.35 -12.31 11.26
C TYR A 35 1.20 -12.37 9.98
N MET A 36 2.52 -12.15 10.07
CA MET A 36 3.46 -12.18 8.95
C MET A 36 4.81 -12.72 9.42
N GLY A 37 5.36 -13.69 8.70
CA GLY A 37 6.70 -14.25 8.95
C GLY A 37 7.74 -13.83 7.90
N TRP A 38 8.82 -14.60 7.80
CA TRP A 38 9.95 -14.32 6.89
C TRP A 38 9.82 -15.07 5.55
N TRP A 39 10.74 -14.81 4.61
CA TRP A 39 10.86 -15.59 3.38
C TRP A 39 10.90 -17.09 3.68
N GLY A 40 10.03 -17.86 3.03
CA GLY A 40 9.85 -19.30 3.27
C GLY A 40 8.80 -19.66 4.34
N ASN A 41 8.35 -18.72 5.17
CA ASN A 41 7.28 -18.92 6.15
C ASN A 41 6.47 -17.64 6.40
N MET A 42 5.80 -17.12 5.35
CA MET A 42 5.05 -15.85 5.44
C MET A 42 3.72 -15.92 6.22
N GLY A 43 3.29 -17.11 6.65
CA GLY A 43 2.03 -17.28 7.41
C GLY A 43 0.75 -17.28 6.57
N GLY A 44 0.85 -17.27 5.24
CA GLY A 44 -0.28 -17.39 4.32
C GLY A 44 -0.80 -18.83 4.16
N PRO A 45 -1.97 -19.03 3.52
CA PRO A 45 -2.49 -20.35 3.21
C PRO A 45 -1.54 -21.11 2.27
N LYS A 46 -1.56 -22.45 2.34
CA LYS A 46 -0.75 -23.29 1.44
C LYS A 46 -1.24 -23.14 0.00
N GLN A 47 -0.38 -22.67 -0.90
CA GLN A 47 -0.67 -22.48 -2.32
C GLN A 47 -0.05 -23.63 -3.14
N LYS A 48 -0.85 -24.31 -3.96
CA LYS A 48 -0.40 -25.36 -4.90
C LYS A 48 -1.09 -25.14 -6.24
N GLY A 49 -0.36 -25.26 -7.34
CA GLY A 49 -0.90 -25.20 -8.71
C GLY A 49 -1.01 -23.80 -9.32
N ILE A 50 -0.45 -22.77 -8.70
CA ILE A 50 -0.37 -21.42 -9.28
C ILE A 50 1.00 -21.28 -9.95
N THR A 51 1.01 -21.02 -11.25
CA THR A 51 2.24 -20.77 -12.02
C THR A 51 2.27 -19.33 -12.48
N THR A 52 3.31 -18.60 -12.05
CA THR A 52 3.50 -17.18 -12.38
C THR A 52 4.63 -17.04 -13.38
N TYR A 53 4.38 -16.30 -14.45
CA TYR A 53 5.38 -15.99 -15.47
C TYR A 53 5.72 -14.50 -15.43
N ALA A 54 7.01 -14.18 -15.59
CA ALA A 54 7.49 -12.81 -15.68
C ALA A 54 8.58 -12.71 -16.76
N ILE A 55 8.64 -11.57 -17.44
CA ILE A 55 9.68 -11.25 -18.44
C ILE A 55 10.69 -10.30 -17.81
N SER A 56 11.98 -10.45 -18.13
CA SER A 56 13.02 -9.55 -17.63
C SER A 56 12.72 -8.09 -18.00
N PRO A 57 12.90 -7.12 -17.08
CA PRO A 57 12.61 -5.71 -17.36
C PRO A 57 13.48 -5.12 -18.48
N PHE A 58 14.68 -5.68 -18.72
CA PHE A 58 15.57 -5.25 -19.80
C PHE A 58 15.08 -5.65 -21.20
N GLN A 59 14.13 -6.58 -21.28
CA GLN A 59 13.51 -7.00 -22.54
C GLN A 59 12.21 -6.23 -22.83
N GLN A 60 11.71 -5.45 -21.85
CA GLN A 60 10.47 -4.70 -21.97
C GLN A 60 10.76 -3.23 -22.28
N LYS A 61 9.82 -2.56 -22.96
CA LYS A 61 9.84 -1.10 -23.12
C LYS A 61 9.14 -0.48 -21.90
N PRO A 62 9.84 0.25 -21.02
CA PRO A 62 9.31 0.65 -19.70
C PRO A 62 8.08 1.55 -19.76
N PHE A 63 7.91 2.35 -20.83
CA PHE A 63 6.77 3.27 -21.00
C PHE A 63 5.91 2.95 -22.23
N ALA A 64 6.01 1.75 -22.80
CA ALA A 64 5.19 1.40 -23.96
C ALA A 64 3.70 1.52 -23.64
N GLY A 65 3.01 2.40 -24.37
CA GLY A 65 1.55 2.58 -24.26
C GLY A 65 1.08 3.34 -23.01
N VAL A 66 1.99 3.86 -22.18
CA VAL A 66 1.62 4.53 -20.91
C VAL A 66 0.73 5.74 -21.13
N ALA A 67 0.98 6.58 -22.14
CA ALA A 67 0.16 7.77 -22.37
C ALA A 67 -1.31 7.43 -22.63
N ARG A 68 -1.58 6.49 -23.55
CA ARG A 68 -2.95 6.04 -23.87
C ARG A 68 -3.57 5.27 -22.70
N ALA A 69 -2.83 4.33 -22.10
CA ALA A 69 -3.35 3.49 -21.03
C ALA A 69 -3.60 4.27 -19.73
N ALA A 70 -2.70 5.19 -19.36
CA ALA A 70 -2.79 5.97 -18.14
C ALA A 70 -3.99 6.91 -18.17
N ILE A 71 -4.24 7.63 -19.28
CA ILE A 71 -5.37 8.57 -19.33
C ILE A 71 -6.70 7.85 -19.10
N PHE A 72 -6.99 6.78 -19.85
CA PHE A 72 -8.26 6.07 -19.72
C PHE A 72 -8.38 5.27 -18.42
N ASN A 73 -7.29 4.66 -17.94
CA ASN A 73 -7.30 3.91 -16.68
C ASN A 73 -7.36 4.83 -15.46
N THR A 74 -6.74 6.01 -15.50
CA THR A 74 -6.85 7.00 -14.42
C THR A 74 -8.24 7.62 -14.42
N ALA A 75 -8.80 7.97 -15.58
CA ALA A 75 -10.16 8.50 -15.68
C ALA A 75 -11.17 7.54 -15.03
N ARG A 76 -11.19 6.25 -15.41
CA ARG A 76 -12.14 5.28 -14.79
C ARG A 76 -11.94 5.15 -13.28
N ARG A 77 -10.69 5.23 -12.79
CA ARG A 77 -10.36 5.07 -11.36
C ARG A 77 -10.82 6.28 -10.56
N VAL A 78 -10.63 7.48 -11.10
CA VAL A 78 -11.06 8.74 -10.49
C VAL A 78 -12.58 8.80 -10.46
N THR A 79 -13.27 8.47 -11.56
CA THR A 79 -14.74 8.53 -11.63
C THR A 79 -15.44 7.75 -10.52
N GLY A 80 -14.94 6.57 -10.13
CA GLY A 80 -15.52 5.80 -9.02
C GLY A 80 -15.34 6.44 -7.64
N GLN A 81 -14.37 7.34 -7.48
CA GLN A 81 -14.08 8.04 -6.22
C GLN A 81 -14.69 9.44 -6.14
N ILE A 82 -15.07 10.02 -7.29
CA ILE A 82 -15.70 11.35 -7.36
C ILE A 82 -16.93 11.47 -6.43
N PRO A 83 -17.84 10.49 -6.30
CA PRO A 83 -18.98 10.65 -5.39
C PRO A 83 -18.58 10.77 -3.92
N TYR A 84 -17.55 10.04 -3.49
CA TYR A 84 -17.12 10.06 -2.08
C TYR A 84 -16.36 11.33 -1.74
N VAL A 85 -15.45 11.74 -2.62
CA VAL A 85 -14.55 12.88 -2.39
C VAL A 85 -15.20 14.18 -2.83
N GLY A 86 -15.87 14.18 -3.97
CA GLY A 86 -16.52 15.34 -4.56
C GLY A 86 -17.70 15.85 -3.73
N VAL A 87 -18.47 14.97 -3.07
CA VAL A 87 -19.54 15.41 -2.16
C VAL A 87 -18.98 16.13 -0.94
N ALA A 88 -17.92 15.58 -0.31
CA ALA A 88 -17.28 16.22 0.84
C ALA A 88 -16.69 17.60 0.48
N PHE A 89 -15.99 17.70 -0.66
CA PHE A 89 -15.46 18.98 -1.13
C PHE A 89 -16.56 19.96 -1.56
N GLY A 90 -17.63 19.48 -2.20
CA GLY A 90 -18.76 20.31 -2.60
C GLY A 90 -19.46 20.96 -1.42
N ILE A 91 -19.72 20.19 -0.36
CA ILE A 91 -20.32 20.70 0.88
C ILE A 91 -19.38 21.69 1.58
N GLY A 92 -18.10 21.31 1.75
CA GLY A 92 -17.12 22.17 2.41
C GLY A 92 -16.94 23.51 1.69
N TYR A 93 -16.83 23.48 0.36
CA TYR A 93 -16.72 24.69 -0.44
C TYR A 93 -18.01 25.52 -0.43
N GLY A 94 -19.18 24.87 -0.44
CA GLY A 94 -20.47 25.55 -0.34
C GLY A 94 -20.62 26.33 0.96
N ILE A 95 -20.26 25.71 2.10
CA ILE A 95 -20.29 26.38 3.42
C ILE A 95 -19.30 27.54 3.45
N TYR A 96 -18.08 27.34 2.93
CA TYR A 96 -17.05 28.38 2.90
C TYR A 96 -17.48 29.59 2.07
N ALA A 97 -18.01 29.36 0.86
CA ALA A 97 -18.46 30.43 -0.03
C ALA A 97 -19.62 31.22 0.57
N TRP A 98 -20.60 30.52 1.18
CA TRP A 98 -21.69 31.17 1.91
C TRP A 98 -21.19 32.00 3.09
N ALA A 99 -20.30 31.44 3.91
CA ALA A 99 -19.77 32.12 5.09
C ALA A 99 -18.96 33.37 4.72
N SER A 100 -18.16 33.31 3.65
CA SER A 100 -17.38 34.47 3.16
C SER A 100 -18.30 35.59 2.67
N ALA A 101 -19.30 35.25 1.85
CA ALA A 101 -20.26 36.22 1.35
C ALA A 101 -21.09 36.86 2.48
N GLN A 102 -21.50 36.07 3.47
CA GLN A 102 -22.23 36.58 4.63
C GLN A 102 -21.35 37.49 5.50
N HIS A 103 -20.09 37.12 5.72
CA HIS A 103 -19.13 37.94 6.48
C HIS A 103 -18.87 39.29 5.79
N GLU A 104 -18.66 39.29 4.47
CA GLU A 104 -18.51 40.53 3.70
C GLU A 104 -19.77 41.39 3.72
N PHE A 105 -20.96 40.76 3.60
CA PHE A 105 -22.23 41.48 3.68
C PHE A 105 -22.39 42.19 5.03
N LEU A 106 -22.15 41.50 6.15
CA LEU A 106 -22.24 42.08 7.50
C LEU A 106 -21.26 43.23 7.71
N LEU A 107 -20.06 43.17 7.13
CA LEU A 107 -19.08 44.25 7.19
C LEU A 107 -19.42 45.43 6.25
N SER A 108 -20.30 45.24 5.28
CA SER A 108 -20.71 46.29 4.35
C SER A 108 -21.68 47.29 5.00
N LYS A 109 -21.77 48.50 4.46
CA LYS A 109 -22.72 49.54 4.94
C LYS A 109 -24.18 49.09 4.84
N ALA A 110 -24.52 48.33 3.80
CA ALA A 110 -25.86 47.76 3.62
C ALA A 110 -26.16 46.70 4.69
N GLY A 111 -25.16 45.90 5.07
CA GLY A 111 -25.28 44.95 6.18
C GLY A 111 -25.44 45.61 7.53
N HIS A 112 -24.70 46.69 7.81
CA HIS A 112 -24.87 47.48 9.03
C HIS A 112 -26.24 48.15 9.11
N ALA A 113 -26.82 48.58 7.98
CA ALA A 113 -28.18 49.11 7.94
C ALA A 113 -29.23 48.01 8.17
N ALA A 114 -29.02 46.81 7.61
CA ALA A 114 -29.91 45.66 7.77
C ALA A 114 -29.80 44.97 9.14
N SER A 115 -28.65 45.04 9.82
CA SER A 115 -28.45 44.50 11.17
C SER A 115 -28.77 45.50 12.28
N GLY A 116 -28.80 46.80 11.96
CA GLY A 116 -29.06 47.91 12.88
C GLY A 116 -30.54 48.27 13.11
N GLU A 117 -31.49 47.53 12.53
CA GLU A 117 -32.94 47.72 12.76
C GLU A 117 -33.47 47.03 14.04
N HIS A 118 -32.59 46.43 14.85
CA HIS A 118 -32.94 45.82 16.15
C HIS A 118 -32.24 46.54 17.31
N HIS A 119 -32.56 47.83 17.53
CA HIS A 119 -32.39 48.55 18.80
C HIS A 119 -33.53 49.55 19.00
#